data_AF-A0A425XWZ2-F1
#
_entry.id   AF-A0A425XWZ2-F1
#
_cell.length_a   1.000
_cell.length_b   1.000
_cell.length_c   1.000
_cell.angle_alpha   90.00
_cell.angle_beta   90.00
_cell.angle_gamma   90.00
#
_symmetry.space_group_name_H-M   'P 1'
#
loop_
_entity.id
_entity.type
_entity.pdbx_description
1 polymer ?
#
loop_
_entity_poly.entity_id
_entity_poly.type
_entity_poly.pdbx_seq_one_letter_code
_entity_poly.pdbx_strand_id
1 'polypeptide(L)' 'MNQDDFNKIKQIKKENKEAYKAWTRKDDDEMINFFFDGVSVGDMAIKLNRTKGAIRARIRKMELTQIKKKSSPSSDQSKK' A
#
# COMPACT_ATOMS: atom_id res chain seq x y z
N MET A 1 13.45 -4.26 -3.58
CA MET A 1 12.32 -4.72 -4.41
C MET A 1 12.90 -5.76 -5.33
N ASN A 2 12.39 -6.98 -5.24
CA ASN A 2 12.96 -8.12 -5.94
C ASN A 2 12.28 -8.29 -7.31
N GLN A 3 12.94 -9.00 -8.22
CA GLN A 3 12.43 -9.25 -9.57
C GLN A 3 11.04 -9.91 -9.56
N ASP A 4 10.77 -10.72 -8.53
CA ASP A 4 9.49 -11.41 -8.33
C ASP A 4 8.34 -10.44 -8.03
N ASP A 5 8.60 -9.36 -7.28
CA ASP A 5 7.60 -8.33 -6.97
C ASP A 5 7.13 -7.63 -8.24
N PHE A 6 8.07 -7.38 -9.17
CA PHE A 6 7.79 -6.74 -10.45
C PHE A 6 6.89 -7.64 -11.34
N ASN A 7 7.22 -8.94 -11.41
CA ASN A 7 6.42 -9.92 -12.15
C ASN A 7 5.00 -10.05 -11.58
N LYS A 8 4.87 -10.03 -10.25
CA LYS A 8 3.57 -10.10 -9.55
C LYS A 8 2.70 -8.87 -9.86
N ILE A 9 3.28 -7.67 -9.82
CA ILE A 9 2.56 -6.43 -10.18
C ILE A 9 2.13 -6.43 -11.66
N LYS A 10 2.96 -6.98 -12.56
CA LYS A 10 2.64 -7.09 -13.99
C LYS A 10 1.46 -8.05 -14.22
N GLN A 11 1.36 -9.13 -13.45
CA GLN A 11 0.25 -10.08 -13.52
C GLN A 11 -1.05 -9.48 -12.95
N ILE A 12 -0.99 -8.73 -11.85
CA ILE A 12 -2.15 -7.98 -11.32
C ILE A 12 -2.76 -7.06 -12.38
N LYS A 13 -1.93 -6.35 -13.16
CA LYS A 13 -2.41 -5.47 -14.23
C LYS A 13 -3.09 -6.20 -15.40
N LYS A 14 -2.69 -7.44 -15.68
CA LYS A 14 -3.14 -8.20 -16.85
C LYS A 14 -4.45 -8.95 -16.58
N GLU A 15 -4.68 -9.40 -15.35
CA GLU A 15 -5.76 -10.35 -15.04
C GLU A 15 -6.85 -9.82 -14.08
N ASN A 16 -6.57 -8.79 -13.26
CA ASN A 16 -7.49 -8.44 -12.17
C ASN A 16 -8.45 -7.30 -12.50
N LYS A 17 -9.68 -7.64 -12.90
CA LYS A 17 -10.87 -6.75 -12.83
C LYS A 17 -11.06 -6.15 -11.43
N GLU A 18 -10.64 -6.89 -10.40
CA GLU A 18 -10.63 -6.45 -8.99
C GLU A 18 -9.85 -5.16 -8.75
N ALA A 19 -8.79 -4.90 -9.52
CA ALA A 19 -7.97 -3.70 -9.38
C ALA A 19 -8.77 -2.40 -9.65
N TYR A 20 -9.87 -2.50 -10.41
CA TYR A 20 -10.78 -1.39 -10.75
C TYR A 20 -12.05 -1.36 -9.90
N LYS A 21 -12.28 -2.34 -9.01
CA LYS A 21 -13.44 -2.32 -8.12
C LYS A 21 -13.41 -1.11 -7.21
N ALA A 22 -14.59 -0.64 -6.81
CA ALA A 22 -14.73 0.38 -5.78
C ALA A 22 -13.94 -0.02 -4.52
N TRP A 23 -13.37 0.98 -3.85
CA TRP A 23 -12.74 0.79 -2.55
C TRP A 23 -13.81 0.46 -1.53
N THR A 24 -13.68 -0.68 -0.86
CA THR A 24 -14.55 -1.01 0.28
C THR A 24 -14.01 -0.37 1.55
N ARG A 25 -14.86 -0.26 2.58
CA ARG A 25 -14.41 0.20 3.91
C ARG A 25 -13.29 -0.68 4.47
N LYS A 26 -13.36 -2.00 4.24
CA LYS A 26 -12.33 -2.95 4.64
C LYS A 26 -10.99 -2.67 3.93
N ASP A 27 -11.03 -2.39 2.62
CA ASP A 27 -9.82 -2.01 1.87
C ASP A 27 -9.17 -0.75 2.44
N ASP A 28 -10.00 0.24 2.83
CA ASP A 28 -9.51 1.47 3.46
C ASP A 28 -8.90 1.20 4.84
N ASP A 29 -9.57 0.42 5.68
CA ASP A 29 -9.09 0.08 7.02
C ASP A 29 -7.73 -0.66 6.95
N GLU A 30 -7.60 -1.65 6.05
CA GLU A 30 -6.34 -2.35 5.83
C GLU A 30 -5.24 -1.43 5.27
N MET A 31 -5.58 -0.56 4.31
CA MET A 31 -4.64 0.41 3.74
C MET A 31 -4.14 1.43 4.77
N ILE A 32 -5.05 1.92 5.63
CA ILE A 32 -4.73 2.86 6.71
C ILE A 32 -3.81 2.19 7.73
N ASN A 33 -4.11 0.96 8.14
CA ASN A 33 -3.25 0.21 9.07
C ASN A 33 -1.85 0.03 8.49
N PHE A 34 -1.73 -0.41 7.24
CA PHE A 34 -0.43 -0.55 6.58
C PHE A 34 0.33 0.79 6.47
N PHE A 35 -0.38 1.90 6.23
CA PHE A 35 0.22 3.22 6.21
C PHE A 35 0.78 3.63 7.58
N PHE A 36 0.02 3.41 8.66
CA PHE A 36 0.49 3.70 10.01
C PHE A 36 1.60 2.75 10.47
N ASP A 37 1.61 1.51 10.01
CA ASP A 37 2.69 0.53 10.24
C ASP A 37 3.97 0.86 9.44
N GLY A 38 3.93 1.85 8.55
CA GLY A 38 5.09 2.24 7.74
C GLY A 38 5.41 1.25 6.61
N VAL A 39 4.46 0.40 6.23
CA VAL A 39 4.58 -0.52 5.10
C VAL A 39 4.83 0.28 3.83
N SER A 40 5.65 -0.23 2.91
CA SER A 40 5.89 0.48 1.64
C SER A 40 4.65 0.44 0.74
N VAL A 41 4.46 1.49 -0.09
CA VAL A 41 3.37 1.53 -1.09
C VAL A 41 3.39 0.33 -2.03
N GLY A 42 4.58 -0.25 -2.29
CA GLY A 42 4.70 -1.45 -3.11
C GLY A 42 4.13 -2.68 -2.43
N ASP A 43 4.43 -2.88 -1.15
CA ASP A 43 3.94 -4.02 -0.40
C ASP A 43 2.44 -3.88 -0.15
N MET A 44 1.94 -2.67 0.13
CA MET A 44 0.49 -2.40 0.19
C MET A 44 -0.22 -2.79 -1.11
N ALA A 45 0.37 -2.44 -2.25
CA ALA A 45 -0.19 -2.77 -3.56
C ALA A 45 -0.29 -4.29 -3.76
N ILE A 46 0.73 -5.04 -3.33
CA ILE A 46 0.70 -6.51 -3.40
C ILE A 46 -0.35 -7.09 -2.44
N LYS A 47 -0.36 -6.63 -1.18
CA LYS A 47 -1.28 -7.14 -0.13
C LYS A 47 -2.75 -6.87 -0.45
N LEU A 48 -3.07 -5.67 -0.93
CA LEU A 48 -4.43 -5.26 -1.29
C LEU A 48 -4.80 -5.64 -2.73
N ASN A 49 -3.88 -6.29 -3.45
CA ASN A 49 -4.05 -6.67 -4.85
C ASN A 49 -4.44 -5.47 -5.75
N ARG A 50 -3.87 -4.29 -5.46
CA ARG A 50 -4.10 -3.02 -6.17
C ARG A 50 -2.84 -2.55 -6.88
N THR A 51 -2.97 -1.54 -7.74
CA THR A 51 -1.80 -0.89 -8.33
C THR A 51 -1.21 0.14 -7.37
N LYS A 52 0.11 0.38 -7.45
CA LYS A 52 0.78 1.45 -6.69
C LYS A 52 0.13 2.82 -6.91
N GLY A 53 -0.36 3.08 -8.13
CA GLY A 53 -1.08 4.32 -8.47
C GLY A 53 -2.39 4.45 -7.70
N ALA A 54 -3.17 3.37 -7.62
CA ALA A 54 -4.43 3.34 -6.86
C ALA A 54 -4.18 3.58 -5.36
N ILE A 55 -3.17 2.93 -4.77
CA ILE A 55 -2.80 3.17 -3.36
C ILE A 55 -2.45 4.65 -3.12
N ARG A 56 -1.57 5.25 -3.95
CA ARG A 56 -1.20 6.67 -3.82
C ARG A 56 -2.38 7.62 -3.98
N ALA A 57 -3.24 7.35 -4.96
CA ALA A 57 -4.45 8.15 -5.16
C ALA A 57 -5.38 8.06 -3.94
N ARG A 58 -5.51 6.86 -3.35
CA ARG A 58 -6.35 6.67 -2.17
C ARG A 58 -5.79 7.33 -0.93
N ILE A 59 -4.50 7.17 -0.65
CA ILE A 59 -3.82 7.87 0.46
C ILE A 59 -4.04 9.38 0.36
N ARG A 60 -3.91 9.97 -0.84
CA ARG A 60 -4.18 11.40 -1.07
C ARG A 60 -5.65 11.76 -0.84
N LYS A 61 -6.58 10.94 -1.33
CA LYS A 61 -8.04 11.16 -1.17
C LYS A 61 -8.47 11.12 0.30
N MET A 62 -7.82 10.28 1.10
CA MET A 62 -8.05 10.17 2.54
C MET A 62 -7.26 11.21 3.35
N GLU A 63 -6.55 12.13 2.68
CA GLU A 63 -5.71 13.18 3.28
C GLU A 63 -4.68 12.68 4.32
N LEU A 64 -4.35 11.39 4.31
CA LEU A 64 -3.42 10.78 5.26
C LEU A 64 -2.02 11.39 5.19
N THR A 65 -1.65 12.02 4.07
CA THR A 65 -0.39 12.76 3.91
C THR A 65 -0.34 14.04 4.74
N GLN A 66 -1.48 14.61 5.11
CA GLN A 66 -1.56 15.81 5.96
C GLN A 66 -1.58 15.45 7.45
N ILE A 67 -1.97 14.21 7.76
CA ILE A 67 -1.82 13.61 9.08
C ILE A 67 -0.37 13.16 9.24
N LYS A 68 0.57 14.10 9.30
CA LYS A 68 1.96 13.80 9.70
C LYS A 68 1.91 13.08 11.05
N LYS A 69 2.51 11.88 11.13
CA LYS A 69 2.76 11.16 12.39
C LYS A 69 3.30 12.15 13.43
N LYS A 70 2.68 12.21 14.62
CA LYS A 70 3.45 12.54 15.83
C LYS A 70 4.59 11.53 15.88
N SER A 71 5.81 12.04 15.88
CA SER A 71 7.04 11.26 15.97
C SER A 71 6.95 10.25 17.11
N SER A 72 6.87 8.97 16.77
CA SER A 72 7.22 7.87 17.68
C SER A 72 8.53 7.27 17.16
N PRO A 73 9.56 7.13 18.01
CA PRO A 73 10.87 6.63 17.59
C PRO A 73 10.82 5.10 17.45
N SER A 74 11.74 4.57 16.64
CA SER A 74 12.06 3.15 16.48
C SER A 74 11.28 2.36 15.42
N SER A 75 11.96 2.09 14.31
CA SER A 75 12.14 0.70 13.87
C SER A 75 13.61 0.56 13.47
N ASP A 76 14.39 0.17 14.47
CA ASP A 76 15.71 -0.45 14.38
C ASP A 76 15.82 -1.39 13.17
N GLN A 77 16.68 -1.06 12.21
CA GLN A 77 17.13 -2.02 11.20
C GLN A 77 18.35 -2.76 11.76
N SER A 78 18.08 -3.73 12.63
CA SER A 78 19.03 -4.79 12.91
C SER A 78 18.97 -5.81 11.77
N LYS A 79 19.99 -5.79 10.92
CA LYS A 79 20.43 -6.95 10.14
C LYS A 79 21.93 -7.12 10.35
N LYS A 80 22.27 -8.06 11.24
CA LYS A 80 23.57 -8.71 11.31
C LYS A 80 23.77 -9.62 10.10
#